data_AF-A0A0T5YUZ6-F1
#
_entry.id   AF-A0A0T5YUZ6-F1
#
_cell.length_a   1.000
_cell.length_b   1.000
_cell.length_c   1.000
_cell.angle_alpha   90.00
_cell.angle_beta   90.00
_cell.angle_gamma   90.00
#
_symmetry.space_group_name_H-M   'P 1'
#
loop_
_entity.id
_entity.type
_entity.pdbx_description
1 polymer ?
#
loop_
_entity_poly.entity_id
_entity_poly.type
_entity_poly.pdbx_seq_one_letter_code
_entity_poly.pdbx_strand_id
1 'polypeptide(L)'
;MSSYPLPNNYLFQSDSLPPKKLLPFHGIFGIEWLEDKRTGKLHLIDFNARPFSSIGHLQDSGLNLSYLYYKELLGTDISDQPLKPVLRHKDWIDLKGDIKSFRQHQRRGDLSIGNWLLSLMRCRSFTFFRWHDLRPSLHILWSMLQHVGSSALRRLGGQL
;
A
#
# COMPACT_ATOMS: atom_id res chain seq x y z
N MET A 1 6.71 -13.99 -32.00
CA MET A 1 5.79 -14.20 -30.86
C MET A 1 6.38 -15.30 -30.00
N SER A 2 7.19 -14.92 -29.00
CA SER A 2 7.80 -15.87 -28.08
C SER A 2 6.84 -16.10 -26.93
N SER A 3 6.26 -17.30 -26.87
CA SER A 3 5.42 -17.76 -25.78
C SER A 3 6.29 -18.02 -24.56
N TYR A 4 6.40 -17.04 -23.67
CA TYR A 4 6.90 -17.28 -22.31
C TYR A 4 5.96 -18.28 -21.63
N PRO A 5 6.46 -19.41 -21.10
CA PRO A 5 5.64 -20.28 -20.27
C PRO A 5 5.30 -19.51 -19.00
N LEU A 6 4.04 -19.07 -18.88
CA LEU A 6 3.52 -18.48 -17.66
C LEU A 6 3.74 -19.49 -16.52
N PRO A 7 4.38 -19.11 -15.41
CA PRO A 7 4.57 -20.00 -14.27
C PRO A 7 3.21 -20.45 -13.79
N ASN A 8 3.09 -21.76 -13.52
CA ASN A 8 1.89 -22.44 -13.04
C ASN A 8 0.98 -21.52 -12.22
N ASN A 9 -0.17 -21.21 -12.81
CA ASN A 9 -1.23 -20.43 -12.19
C ASN A 9 -1.38 -20.83 -10.73
N TYR A 10 -1.33 -19.86 -9.82
CA TYR A 10 -1.71 -20.06 -8.42
C TYR A 10 -3.17 -20.57 -8.42
N LEU A 11 -3.32 -21.89 -8.27
CA LEU A 11 -4.59 -22.59 -8.37
C LEU A 11 -5.41 -22.32 -7.10
N PHE A 12 -6.45 -21.51 -7.22
CA PHE A 12 -7.53 -21.45 -6.23
C PHE A 12 -8.67 -22.33 -6.70
N GLN A 13 -8.64 -23.59 -6.28
CA GLN A 13 -9.72 -24.55 -6.51
C GLN A 13 -10.46 -24.78 -5.19
N SER A 14 -11.73 -24.36 -5.11
CA SER A 14 -12.63 -24.85 -4.06
C SER A 14 -13.32 -26.10 -4.60
N ASP A 15 -13.30 -27.19 -3.84
CA ASP A 15 -13.83 -28.51 -4.23
C ASP A 15 -15.34 -28.55 -4.56
N SER A 16 -16.06 -27.44 -4.37
CA SER A 16 -17.53 -27.36 -4.44
C SER A 16 -18.09 -26.64 -5.68
N LEU A 17 -17.26 -26.22 -6.63
CA LEU A 17 -17.72 -25.49 -7.83
C LEU A 17 -17.35 -26.22 -9.13
N PRO A 18 -18.23 -26.21 -10.16
CA PRO A 18 -17.90 -26.76 -11.47
C PRO A 18 -16.66 -26.05 -12.04
N PRO A 19 -15.89 -26.68 -12.96
CA PRO A 19 -14.70 -26.09 -13.55
C PRO A 19 -15.06 -24.79 -14.28
N LYS A 20 -14.94 -23.67 -13.57
CA LYS A 20 -15.11 -22.34 -14.15
C LYS A 20 -13.88 -22.06 -15.00
N LYS A 21 -14.11 -21.64 -16.25
CA LYS A 21 -13.06 -21.15 -17.14
C LYS A 21 -12.41 -19.95 -16.45
N LEU A 22 -11.20 -20.16 -15.92
CA LEU A 22 -10.42 -19.09 -15.30
C LEU A 22 -10.12 -18.03 -16.37
N LEU A 23 -10.38 -16.76 -16.04
CA LEU A 23 -9.96 -15.66 -16.89
C LEU A 23 -8.46 -15.46 -16.67
N PRO A 24 -7.60 -15.65 -17.69
CA PRO A 24 -6.19 -15.35 -17.55
C PRO A 24 -6.05 -13.84 -17.29
N PHE A 25 -5.39 -13.48 -16.19
CA PHE A 25 -5.04 -12.10 -15.89
C PHE A 25 -3.54 -11.91 -16.07
N HIS A 26 -3.16 -10.86 -16.81
CA HIS A 26 -1.77 -10.45 -16.98
C HIS A 26 -1.68 -8.96 -16.69
N GLY A 27 -0.83 -8.60 -15.72
CA GLY A 27 -0.73 -7.23 -15.23
C GLY A 27 -0.36 -7.15 -13.76
N ILE A 28 -0.30 -5.93 -13.25
CA ILE A 28 -0.07 -5.66 -11.83
C ILE A 28 -1.36 -5.91 -11.05
N PHE A 29 -1.29 -6.73 -10.01
CA PHE A 29 -2.41 -6.97 -9.10
C PHE A 29 -1.94 -7.04 -7.64
N GLY A 30 -2.88 -6.83 -6.72
CA GLY A 30 -2.75 -7.12 -5.30
C GLY A 30 -3.73 -8.22 -4.88
N ILE A 31 -3.31 -9.07 -3.95
CA ILE A 31 -4.17 -10.05 -3.30
C ILE A 31 -4.24 -9.71 -1.81
N GLU A 32 -5.45 -9.62 -1.27
CA GLU A 32 -5.67 -9.39 0.15
C GLU A 32 -6.16 -10.65 0.84
N TRP A 33 -5.52 -10.97 1.96
CA TRP A 33 -5.80 -12.14 2.77
C TRP A 33 -6.26 -11.71 4.17
N LEU A 34 -7.25 -12.40 4.71
CA LEU A 34 -7.63 -12.31 6.11
C LEU A 34 -7.19 -13.57 6.85
N GLU A 35 -6.41 -13.39 7.92
CA GLU A 35 -6.02 -14.47 8.81
C GLU A 35 -7.04 -14.63 9.94
N ASP A 36 -7.67 -15.80 10.04
CA ASP A 36 -8.42 -16.17 11.23
C ASP A 36 -7.45 -16.45 12.38
N LYS A 37 -7.40 -15.55 13.37
CA LYS A 37 -6.50 -15.65 14.52
C LYS A 37 -6.75 -16.85 15.44
N ARG A 38 -7.92 -17.49 15.38
CA ARG A 38 -8.21 -18.70 16.17
C ARG A 38 -7.64 -19.95 15.52
N THR A 39 -7.65 -20.00 14.19
CA THR A 39 -7.28 -21.22 13.44
C THR A 39 -5.98 -21.07 12.63
N GLY A 40 -5.47 -19.85 12.48
CA GLY A 40 -4.33 -19.51 11.62
C GLY A 40 -4.62 -19.58 10.12
N LYS A 41 -5.86 -19.87 9.72
CA LYS A 41 -6.23 -20.05 8.30
C LYS A 41 -6.33 -18.71 7.59
N LEU A 42 -5.79 -18.65 6.37
CA LEU A 42 -5.92 -17.49 5.49
C LEU A 42 -7.13 -17.66 4.58
N HIS A 43 -7.97 -16.62 4.54
CA HIS A 43 -9.11 -16.50 3.66
C HIS A 43 -8.83 -15.41 2.63
N LEU A 44 -9.01 -15.72 1.33
CA LEU A 44 -8.94 -14.73 0.28
C LEU A 44 -10.08 -13.74 0.44
N ILE A 45 -9.78 -12.45 0.53
CA ILE A 45 -10.79 -11.38 0.64
C ILE A 45 -10.98 -10.68 -0.69
N ASP A 46 -9.89 -10.33 -1.37
CA ASP A 46 -9.97 -9.51 -2.57
C ASP A 46 -8.84 -9.78 -3.56
N PHE A 47 -9.15 -9.55 -4.84
CA PHE A 47 -8.23 -9.55 -5.96
C PHE A 47 -8.32 -8.19 -6.68
N ASN A 48 -7.34 -7.33 -6.44
CA ASN A 48 -7.28 -6.00 -6.99
C ASN A 48 -6.42 -6.00 -8.26
N ALA A 49 -7.06 -6.07 -9.43
CA ALA A 49 -6.43 -6.02 -10.76
C ALA A 49 -5.89 -4.62 -11.15
N ARG A 50 -5.17 -3.96 -10.23
CA ARG A 50 -4.66 -2.60 -10.39
C ARG A 50 -3.44 -2.35 -9.50
N PRO A 51 -2.62 -1.32 -9.81
CA PRO A 51 -1.66 -0.77 -8.86
C PRO A 51 -2.32 -0.37 -7.53
N PHE A 52 -1.63 -0.64 -6.44
CA PHE A 52 -2.05 -0.35 -5.07
C PHE A 52 -1.26 0.83 -4.49
N SER A 53 -1.77 1.45 -3.43
CA SER A 53 -1.23 2.70 -2.86
C SER A 53 0.22 2.59 -2.39
N SER A 54 0.64 1.42 -1.91
CA SER A 54 2.01 1.14 -1.48
C SER A 54 2.95 0.70 -2.61
N ILE A 55 2.54 0.75 -3.89
CA ILE A 55 3.42 0.34 -5.00
C ILE A 55 4.72 1.17 -5.06
N GLY A 56 4.66 2.45 -4.68
CA GLY A 56 5.84 3.30 -4.56
C GLY A 56 6.83 2.86 -3.48
N HIS A 57 6.35 2.17 -2.44
CA HIS A 57 7.20 1.59 -1.40
C HIS A 57 8.03 0.43 -1.92
N LEU A 58 7.47 -0.39 -2.81
CA LEU A 58 8.22 -1.44 -3.50
C LEU A 58 9.32 -0.84 -4.37
N GLN A 59 9.02 0.25 -5.10
CA GLN A 59 10.03 0.98 -5.86
C GLN A 59 11.14 1.51 -4.95
N ASP A 60 10.77 2.14 -3.83
CA ASP A 60 11.74 2.61 -2.85
C ASP A 60 12.55 1.44 -2.27
N SER A 61 11.99 0.24 -2.20
CA SER A 61 12.67 -1.00 -1.80
C SER A 61 13.45 -1.67 -2.94
N GLY A 62 13.62 -1.02 -4.09
CA GLY A 62 14.41 -1.52 -5.21
C GLY A 62 13.65 -2.37 -6.23
N LEU A 63 12.33 -2.50 -6.08
CA LEU A 63 11.46 -3.22 -7.01
C LEU A 63 10.41 -2.29 -7.63
N ASN A 64 10.74 -1.72 -8.80
CA ASN A 64 9.81 -0.85 -9.51
C ASN A 64 8.87 -1.66 -10.42
N LEU A 65 7.76 -2.15 -9.86
CA LEU A 65 6.77 -2.97 -10.59
C LEU A 65 6.21 -2.25 -11.83
N SER A 66 5.92 -0.95 -11.73
CA SER A 66 5.39 -0.18 -12.86
C SER A 66 6.37 -0.13 -14.02
N TYR A 67 7.67 0.06 -13.74
CA TYR A 67 8.71 0.07 -14.75
C TYR A 67 8.97 -1.31 -15.35
N LEU A 68 8.92 -2.37 -14.54
CA LEU A 68 9.05 -3.74 -15.03
C LEU A 68 7.89 -4.11 -15.96
N TYR A 69 6.66 -3.81 -15.57
CA TYR A 69 5.48 -4.06 -16.41
C TYR A 69 5.53 -3.24 -17.70
N TYR A 70 6.00 -1.98 -17.65
CA TYR A 70 6.24 -1.20 -18.85
C TYR A 70 7.26 -1.86 -19.80
N LYS A 71 8.39 -2.35 -19.27
CA LYS A 71 9.40 -3.06 -20.08
C LYS A 71 8.85 -4.35 -20.69
N GLU A 72 8.06 -5.09 -19.93
CA GLU A 72 7.39 -6.30 -20.39
C GLU A 72 6.41 -6.01 -21.54
N LEU A 73 5.62 -4.93 -21.45
CA LEU A 73 4.71 -4.50 -22.53
C LEU A 73 5.47 -4.12 -23.82
N LEU A 74 6.70 -3.65 -23.71
CA LEU A 74 7.58 -3.39 -24.85
C LEU A 74 8.25 -4.66 -25.41
N GLY A 75 8.01 -5.83 -24.81
CA GLY A 75 8.69 -7.07 -25.17
C GLY A 75 10.18 -7.09 -24.79
N THR A 76 10.61 -6.20 -23.89
CA THR A 76 11.98 -6.19 -23.39
C THR A 76 12.19 -7.37 -22.44
N ASP A 77 13.31 -8.07 -22.58
CA ASP A 77 13.69 -9.11 -21.63
C ASP A 77 13.99 -8.49 -20.25
N ILE A 78 13.28 -8.97 -19.24
CA ILE A 78 13.40 -8.53 -17.83
C ILE A 78 13.97 -9.62 -16.93
N SER A 79 14.43 -10.75 -17.48
CA SER A 79 14.95 -11.89 -16.73
C SER A 79 16.12 -11.54 -15.81
N ASP A 80 16.96 -10.58 -16.21
CA ASP A 80 18.10 -10.09 -15.41
C ASP A 80 17.71 -9.05 -14.34
N GLN A 81 16.44 -8.64 -14.25
CA GLN A 81 16.00 -7.64 -13.28
C GLN A 81 15.74 -8.29 -11.91
N PRO A 82 16.10 -7.64 -10.80
CA PRO A 82 15.79 -8.15 -9.47
C PRO A 82 14.27 -8.12 -9.24
N LEU A 83 13.64 -9.30 -9.12
CA LEU A 83 12.20 -9.47 -8.90
C LEU A 83 11.81 -9.53 -7.41
N LYS A 84 12.76 -9.26 -6.50
CA LYS A 84 12.52 -9.26 -5.06
C LYS A 84 12.84 -7.89 -4.48
N PRO A 85 11.93 -7.30 -3.68
CA PRO A 85 12.22 -6.05 -3.00
C PRO A 85 13.27 -6.27 -1.91
N VAL A 86 14.18 -5.32 -1.76
CA VAL A 86 15.17 -5.27 -0.70
C VAL A 86 14.61 -4.44 0.44
N LEU A 87 13.94 -5.11 1.38
CA LEU A 87 13.29 -4.52 2.55
C LEU A 87 14.33 -4.13 3.64
N ARG A 88 15.28 -3.24 3.31
CA ARG A 88 16.29 -2.72 4.25
C ARG A 88 15.72 -1.55 5.07
N HIS A 89 14.86 -1.83 6.06
CA HIS A 89 14.34 -0.84 7.01
C HIS A 89 13.69 0.40 6.38
N LYS A 90 13.11 0.25 5.18
CA LYS A 90 12.37 1.33 4.56
C LYS A 90 10.95 1.26 5.08
N ASP A 91 10.71 1.74 6.29
CA ASP A 91 9.34 1.82 6.77
C ASP A 91 8.58 2.82 5.88
N TRP A 92 7.39 2.43 5.45
CA TRP A 92 6.51 3.26 4.64
C TRP A 92 5.46 3.94 5.52
N ILE A 93 5.16 5.19 5.19
CA ILE A 93 4.18 5.96 5.95
C ILE A 93 3.18 6.70 5.06
N ASP A 94 1.91 6.48 5.37
CA ASP A 94 0.82 7.42 5.09
C ASP A 94 0.60 8.31 6.30
N LEU A 95 1.16 9.52 6.27
CA LEU A 95 1.10 10.47 7.39
C LEU A 95 -0.35 10.79 7.82
N LYS A 96 -1.30 10.78 6.88
CA LYS A 96 -2.70 11.08 7.19
C LYS A 96 -3.37 9.97 7.99
N GLY A 97 -3.20 8.72 7.54
CA GLY A 97 -3.67 7.55 8.28
C GLY A 97 -2.97 7.41 9.62
N ASP A 98 -1.66 7.65 9.63
CA ASP A 98 -0.81 7.45 10.80
C ASP A 98 -1.15 8.42 11.95
N ILE A 99 -1.39 9.71 11.67
CA ILE A 99 -1.85 10.68 12.69
C ILE A 99 -3.19 10.25 13.33
N LYS A 100 -4.11 9.70 12.54
CA LYS A 100 -5.40 9.22 13.06
C LYS A 100 -5.21 8.02 13.98
N SER A 101 -4.39 7.06 13.56
CA SER A 101 -4.04 5.87 14.35
C SER A 101 -3.33 6.27 15.65
N PHE A 102 -2.32 7.14 15.56
CA PHE A 102 -1.60 7.68 16.70
C PHE A 102 -2.57 8.29 17.74
N ARG A 103 -3.50 9.15 17.32
CA ARG A 103 -4.48 9.76 18.24
C ARG A 103 -5.36 8.71 18.93
N GLN A 104 -5.70 7.62 18.26
CA GLN A 104 -6.49 6.54 18.86
C GLN A 104 -5.68 5.78 19.92
N HIS A 105 -4.44 5.42 19.63
CA HIS A 105 -3.55 4.73 20.56
C HIS A 105 -3.12 5.61 21.73
N GLN A 106 -2.85 6.90 21.47
CA GLN A 106 -2.52 7.87 22.51
C GLN A 106 -3.66 8.02 23.53
N ARG A 107 -4.92 8.07 23.07
CA ARG A 107 -6.10 8.14 23.97
C ARG A 107 -6.28 6.90 24.84
N ARG A 108 -5.76 5.75 24.38
CA ARG A 108 -5.79 4.49 25.13
C ARG A 108 -4.59 4.33 26.06
N GLY A 109 -3.58 5.18 25.94
CA GLY A 109 -2.31 5.07 26.68
C GLY A 109 -1.31 4.08 26.07
N ASP A 110 -1.62 3.49 24.91
CA ASP A 110 -0.81 2.44 24.28
C ASP A 110 0.47 2.98 23.62
N LEU A 111 0.50 4.27 23.28
CA LEU A 111 1.57 4.88 22.50
C LEU A 111 1.88 6.32 22.96
N SER A 112 3.12 6.56 23.34
CA SER A 112 3.61 7.90 23.68
C SER A 112 3.97 8.70 22.43
N ILE A 113 3.91 10.03 22.53
CA ILE A 113 4.34 10.94 21.46
C ILE A 113 5.80 10.67 21.07
N GLY A 114 6.68 10.46 22.07
CA GLY A 114 8.11 10.20 21.83
C GLY A 114 8.34 8.94 21.01
N ASN A 115 7.67 7.83 21.37
CA ASN A 115 7.79 6.57 20.63
C ASN A 115 7.24 6.68 19.21
N TRP A 116 6.16 7.45 19.04
CA TRP A 116 5.62 7.75 17.71
C TRP A 116 6.59 8.57 16.86
N LEU A 117 7.17 9.65 17.40
CA LEU A 117 8.18 10.44 16.66
C LEU A 117 9.40 9.59 16.28
N LEU A 118 9.86 8.72 17.19
CA LEU A 118 10.95 7.77 16.90
C LEU A 118 10.60 6.80 15.77
N SER A 119 9.34 6.35 15.66
CA SER A 119 8.94 5.51 14.51
C SER A 119 8.94 6.29 13.20
N LEU A 120 8.50 7.55 13.21
CA LEU A 120 8.54 8.42 12.02
C LEU A 120 9.97 8.62 11.50
N MET A 121 10.95 8.77 12.40
CA MET A 121 12.36 8.95 12.03
C MET A 121 12.96 7.73 11.31
N ARG A 122 12.33 6.55 11.41
CA ARG A 122 12.75 5.32 10.71
C ARG A 122 12.16 5.21 9.31
N CYS A 123 11.09 5.95 9.02
CA CYS A 123 10.45 5.93 7.70
C CYS A 123 11.39 6.44 6.61
N ARG A 124 11.43 5.73 5.48
CA ARG A 124 12.22 6.09 4.29
C ARG A 124 11.39 6.09 3.01
N SER A 125 10.11 5.75 3.11
CA SER A 125 9.16 5.79 1.99
C SER A 125 7.90 6.51 2.44
N PHE A 126 7.39 7.40 1.60
CA PHE A 126 6.29 8.28 1.94
C PHE A 126 5.24 8.24 0.84
N THR A 127 3.96 8.17 1.22
CA THR A 127 2.85 8.05 0.25
C THR A 127 2.76 9.24 -0.71
N PHE A 128 3.01 10.45 -0.22
CA PHE A 128 2.74 11.68 -0.98
C PHE A 128 3.92 12.66 -1.03
N PHE A 129 5.06 12.29 -0.45
CA PHE A 129 6.24 13.17 -0.35
C PHE A 129 7.36 12.73 -1.27
N ARG A 130 7.76 13.64 -2.16
CA ARG A 130 8.93 13.51 -3.03
C ARG A 130 9.60 14.88 -3.13
N TRP A 131 10.92 14.93 -2.97
CA TRP A 131 11.68 16.19 -3.05
C TRP A 131 11.51 16.92 -4.39
N HIS A 132 11.38 16.18 -5.48
CA HIS A 132 11.22 16.73 -6.83
C HIS A 132 9.76 17.07 -7.18
N ASP A 133 8.79 16.68 -6.34
CA ASP A 133 7.37 17.02 -6.53
C ASP A 133 6.67 17.17 -5.18
N LEU A 134 6.68 18.41 -4.68
CA LEU A 134 6.11 18.75 -3.39
C LEU A 134 4.61 19.07 -3.45
N ARG A 135 4.02 19.24 -4.64
CA ARG A 135 2.63 19.69 -4.78
C ARG A 135 1.62 18.75 -4.10
N PRO A 136 1.71 17.41 -4.24
CA PRO A 136 0.80 16.50 -3.56
C PRO A 136 0.91 16.60 -2.03
N SER A 137 2.13 16.70 -1.52
CA SER A 137 2.38 16.87 -0.07
C SER A 137 1.76 18.15 0.47
N LEU A 138 1.96 19.27 -0.21
CA LEU A 138 1.41 20.56 0.20
C LEU A 138 -0.12 20.55 0.18
N HIS A 139 -0.72 19.98 -0.87
CA HIS A 139 -2.18 19.85 -0.96
C HIS A 139 -2.74 19.01 0.20
N ILE A 140 -2.08 17.93 0.57
CA ILE A 140 -2.52 17.08 1.68
C ILE A 140 -2.36 17.81 3.01
N LEU A 141 -1.22 18.47 3.24
CA LEU A 141 -1.00 19.27 4.44
C LEU A 141 -2.07 20.37 4.58
N TRP A 142 -2.36 21.08 3.49
CA TRP A 142 -3.43 22.07 3.43
C TRP A 142 -4.80 21.48 3.77
N SER A 143 -5.15 20.34 3.16
CA SER A 143 -6.42 19.65 3.43
C SER A 143 -6.56 19.22 4.91
N MET A 144 -5.46 18.84 5.56
CA MET A 144 -5.44 18.50 6.98
C MET A 144 -5.71 19.73 7.84
N LEU A 145 -5.05 20.85 7.55
CA LEU A 145 -5.24 22.11 8.27
C LEU A 145 -6.69 22.60 8.18
N GLN A 146 -7.29 22.54 6.99
CA GLN A 146 -8.71 22.91 6.80
C GLN A 146 -9.67 22.02 7.61
N HIS A 147 -9.40 20.71 7.71
CA HIS A 147 -10.22 19.81 8.53
C HIS A 147 -10.13 20.13 10.03
N VAL A 148 -8.96 20.54 10.51
CA VAL A 148 -8.78 20.96 11.91
C VAL A 148 -9.50 22.29 12.18
N GLY A 149 -9.31 23.29 11.30
CA GLY A 149 -9.95 24.60 11.43
C GLY A 149 -11.47 24.55 11.38
N SER A 150 -12.03 23.79 10.43
CA SER A 150 -13.49 23.59 10.33
C SER A 150 -14.08 22.82 11.51
N SER A 151 -13.34 21.87 12.09
CA SER A 151 -13.76 21.15 13.30
C SER A 151 -13.76 22.06 14.53
N ALA A 152 -12.80 22.99 14.64
CA ALA A 152 -12.76 23.97 15.72
C ALA A 152 -13.90 25.00 15.59
N LEU A 153 -14.14 25.52 14.38
CA LEU A 153 -15.23 26.45 14.11
C LEU A 153 -16.62 25.85 14.39
N ARG A 154 -16.86 24.58 14.05
CA ARG A 154 -18.13 23.90 14.37
C ARG A 154 -18.34 23.68 15.87
N ARG A 155 -17.26 23.50 16.65
CA ARG A 155 -17.34 23.38 18.11
C ARG A 155 -17.65 24.72 18.78
N LEU A 156 -17.13 25.81 18.22
CA LEU A 156 -17.41 27.17 18.70
C LEU A 156 -18.80 27.68 18.26
N GLY A 157 -19.24 27.33 17.05
CA GLY A 157 -20.55 27.72 16.53
C GLY A 157 -21.74 26.85 16.99
N GLY A 158 -21.48 25.71 17.65
CA GLY A 158 -22.51 24.87 18.28
C GLY A 158 -22.72 25.15 19.78
N GLN A 159 -22.11 26.22 20.30
CA GLN A 159 -22.26 26.71 21.68
C GLN A 159 -23.01 28.05 21.77
N LEU A 160 -23.66 28.49 20.67
CA LEU A 160 -24.62 29.59 20.61
C LEU A 160 -25.99 29.05 20.21
#